data_AF-A2RTD1-F1
#
_entry.id   AF-A2RTD1-F1
#
_cell.length_a   1.000
_cell.length_b   1.000
_cell.length_c   1.000
_cell.angle_alpha   90.00
_cell.angle_beta   90.00
_cell.angle_gamma   90.00
#
_symmetry.space_group_name_H-M   'P 1'
#
loop_
_entity.id
_entity.type
_entity.pdbx_description
1 polymer ?
#
loop_
_entity_poly.entity_id
_entity_poly.type
_entity_poly.pdbx_seq_one_letter_code
_entity_poly.pdbx_strand_id
1 'polypeptide(L)'
;MKFLSARDFHPVAFLGLMLVTTTAFPTSQVRRGDFTEDTTPNRPVYTTSQVGGLITHVLWEIVEMRKELCNGNSDCMNNDDALAENNLKLPEIQRNDGCYQTGYNQEICLLKISSGLLEYHSYLEYMKNNLKDNKKDKARVLQRDTETLIHIFNQEVKDLHKIVLPTPISNALLTDKLESQKEWLRTKTIQFILKSLEEFLKVTLRSTRQT
;
A
#
# COMPACT_ATOMS: atom_id res chain seq x y z
N MET A 1 52.13 -35.77 -37.96
CA MET A 1 51.95 -36.85 -38.97
C MET A 1 50.62 -37.56 -38.66
N LYS A 2 49.63 -37.42 -39.57
CA LYS A 2 48.99 -38.50 -40.37
C LYS A 2 48.00 -39.40 -39.57
N PHE A 3 46.69 -39.17 -39.74
CA PHE A 3 45.66 -39.94 -40.53
C PHE A 3 45.16 -41.21 -39.78
N LEU A 4 43.87 -41.59 -39.70
CA LEU A 4 42.82 -41.89 -40.70
C LEU A 4 41.47 -42.02 -39.92
N SER A 5 40.28 -41.58 -40.38
CA SER A 5 39.39 -42.01 -41.48
C SER A 5 38.22 -42.90 -41.03
N ALA A 6 37.13 -42.82 -41.82
CA ALA A 6 35.86 -43.55 -41.82
C ALA A 6 34.69 -42.81 -41.13
N ARG A 7 33.50 -42.64 -41.72
CA ARG A 7 32.92 -43.27 -42.92
C ARG A 7 31.69 -42.46 -43.38
N ASP A 8 31.51 -42.36 -44.69
CA ASP A 8 30.37 -41.75 -45.36
C ASP A 8 29.04 -42.48 -45.09
N PHE A 9 27.98 -41.71 -44.83
CA PHE A 9 26.60 -42.16 -44.97
C PHE A 9 25.76 -41.03 -45.60
N HIS A 10 25.37 -41.23 -46.86
CA HIS A 10 24.31 -40.45 -47.51
C HIS A 10 22.95 -40.89 -46.97
N PRO A 11 21.98 -39.96 -46.87
CA PRO A 11 20.67 -40.30 -47.41
C PRO A 11 19.96 -39.11 -48.12
N VAL A 12 19.59 -39.39 -49.36
CA VAL A 12 18.26 -39.18 -49.99
C VAL A 12 17.40 -38.05 -49.41
N ALA A 13 17.28 -36.95 -50.16
CA ALA A 13 16.27 -35.93 -49.94
C ALA A 13 14.88 -36.45 -50.37
N PHE A 14 14.01 -36.76 -49.42
CA PHE A 14 12.58 -36.95 -49.65
C PHE A 14 11.86 -35.60 -49.52
N LEU A 15 11.28 -35.13 -50.62
CA LEU A 15 10.31 -34.03 -50.66
C LEU A 15 9.01 -34.48 -49.99
N GLY A 16 8.77 -34.05 -48.74
CA GLY A 16 7.51 -34.22 -48.04
C GLY A 16 6.61 -32.99 -48.21
N LEU A 17 5.51 -33.14 -48.93
CA LEU A 17 4.40 -32.18 -48.95
C LEU A 17 3.73 -32.13 -47.56
N MET A 18 3.76 -30.97 -46.90
CA MET A 18 2.97 -30.72 -45.70
C MET A 18 1.57 -30.22 -46.09
N LEU A 19 0.56 -31.06 -45.91
CA LEU A 19 -0.85 -30.67 -45.95
C LEU A 19 -1.22 -30.04 -44.60
N VAL A 20 -1.51 -28.74 -44.60
CA VAL A 20 -2.06 -28.03 -43.44
C VAL A 20 -3.55 -28.31 -43.37
N THR A 21 -4.00 -29.00 -42.32
CA THR A 21 -5.42 -29.06 -41.96
C THR A 21 -5.70 -27.97 -40.92
N THR A 22 -6.56 -27.02 -41.26
CA THR A 22 -7.03 -26.00 -40.33
C THR A 22 -8.20 -26.57 -39.53
N THR A 23 -7.97 -26.88 -38.25
CA THR A 23 -9.06 -27.13 -37.30
C THR A 23 -9.58 -25.79 -36.79
N ALA A 24 -10.75 -25.37 -37.28
CA ALA A 24 -11.47 -24.24 -36.71
C ALA A 24 -12.09 -24.67 -35.36
N PHE A 25 -11.63 -24.07 -34.27
CA PHE A 25 -12.26 -24.19 -32.96
C PHE A 25 -13.65 -23.51 -32.97
N PRO A 26 -14.68 -24.10 -32.35
CA PRO A 26 -15.98 -23.45 -32.27
C PRO A 26 -15.94 -22.32 -31.23
N THR A 27 -16.12 -21.08 -31.68
CA THR A 27 -16.43 -19.95 -30.80
C THR A 27 -17.82 -20.13 -30.21
N SER A 28 -17.91 -20.35 -28.91
CA SER A 28 -19.17 -20.22 -28.16
C SER A 28 -19.65 -18.78 -28.28
N GLN A 29 -20.76 -18.55 -28.98
CA GLN A 29 -21.47 -17.28 -28.93
C GLN A 29 -22.07 -17.10 -27.53
N VAL A 30 -21.44 -16.26 -26.71
CA VAL A 30 -22.12 -15.64 -25.57
C VAL A 30 -23.07 -14.62 -26.15
N ARG A 31 -24.38 -14.87 -25.99
CA ARG A 31 -25.47 -13.97 -26.37
C ARG A 31 -25.29 -12.67 -25.58
N ARG A 32 -24.82 -11.62 -26.26
CA ARG A 32 -24.72 -10.25 -25.75
C ARG A 32 -26.12 -9.79 -25.38
N GLY A 33 -26.40 -9.73 -24.08
CA GLY A 33 -27.55 -9.01 -23.56
C GLY A 33 -27.35 -7.53 -23.89
N ASP A 34 -28.29 -6.98 -24.63
CA ASP A 34 -28.37 -5.56 -24.94
C ASP A 34 -28.84 -4.85 -23.66
N PHE A 35 -27.90 -4.31 -22.90
CA PHE A 35 -28.17 -3.35 -21.83
C PHE A 35 -27.54 -2.02 -22.25
N THR A 36 -28.31 -1.23 -22.99
CA THR A 36 -28.09 0.21 -23.06
C THR A 36 -28.59 0.82 -21.75
N GLU A 37 -27.76 0.76 -20.71
CA GLU A 37 -27.90 1.64 -19.57
C GLU A 37 -26.61 2.47 -19.49
N ASP A 38 -26.79 3.76 -19.75
CA ASP A 38 -25.74 4.77 -19.78
C ASP A 38 -25.29 5.06 -18.34
N THR A 39 -24.52 4.14 -17.75
CA THR A 39 -23.90 4.34 -16.43
C THR A 39 -22.44 4.66 -16.61
N THR A 40 -22.14 5.89 -17.02
CA THR A 40 -20.80 6.41 -16.80
C THR A 40 -20.59 6.48 -15.27
N PRO A 41 -19.60 5.80 -14.69
CA PRO A 41 -19.37 5.88 -13.26
C PRO A 41 -19.00 7.33 -12.93
N ASN A 42 -19.86 8.04 -12.18
CA ASN A 42 -19.57 9.40 -11.72
C ASN A 42 -18.36 9.47 -10.76
N ARG A 43 -17.79 8.32 -10.40
CA ARG A 43 -16.68 8.17 -9.45
C ARG A 43 -15.59 7.30 -10.07
N PRO A 44 -14.31 7.66 -9.94
CA PRO A 44 -13.22 6.79 -10.38
C PRO A 44 -13.31 5.45 -9.65
N VAL A 45 -13.39 4.36 -10.42
CA VAL A 45 -13.38 2.99 -9.88
C VAL A 45 -11.94 2.53 -9.79
N TYR A 46 -11.48 2.22 -8.58
CA TYR A 46 -10.14 1.70 -8.35
C TYR A 46 -10.17 0.17 -8.32
N THR A 47 -9.27 -0.46 -9.06
CA THR A 47 -9.10 -1.92 -8.99
C THR A 47 -8.30 -2.30 -7.74
N THR A 48 -8.52 -3.50 -7.22
CA THR A 48 -7.74 -4.04 -6.09
C THR A 48 -6.23 -4.01 -6.37
N SER A 49 -5.82 -4.21 -7.63
CA SER A 49 -4.42 -4.10 -8.05
C SER A 49 -3.87 -2.66 -7.99
N GLN A 50 -4.67 -1.65 -8.34
CA GLN A 50 -4.29 -0.24 -8.22
C GLN A 50 -4.14 0.17 -6.76
N VAL A 51 -5.10 -0.22 -5.91
CA VAL A 51 -5.05 0.05 -4.46
C VAL A 51 -3.83 -0.64 -3.83
N GLY A 52 -3.61 -1.92 -4.14
CA GLY A 52 -2.46 -2.67 -3.66
C GLY A 52 -1.12 -2.09 -4.11
N GLY A 53 -1.04 -1.60 -5.36
CA GLY A 53 0.13 -0.89 -5.89
C GLY A 53 0.42 0.40 -5.13
N LEU A 54 -0.62 1.22 -4.88
CA LEU A 54 -0.48 2.46 -4.11
C LEU A 54 -0.04 2.19 -2.66
N ILE A 55 -0.64 1.23 -1.96
CA ILE A 55 -0.21 0.86 -0.60
C ILE A 55 1.25 0.39 -0.59
N THR A 56 1.65 -0.40 -1.60
CA THR A 56 3.05 -0.87 -1.72
C THR A 56 4.02 0.29 -1.95
N HIS A 57 3.63 1.29 -2.74
CA HIS A 57 4.42 2.50 -2.94
C HIS A 57 4.57 3.31 -1.64
N VAL A 58 3.48 3.53 -0.91
CA VAL A 58 3.51 4.24 0.38
C VAL A 58 4.40 3.50 1.39
N LEU A 59 4.29 2.17 1.46
CA LEU A 59 5.17 1.35 2.32
C LEU A 59 6.65 1.54 1.98
N TRP A 60 7.00 1.61 0.70
CA TRP A 60 8.37 1.85 0.27
C TRP A 60 8.87 3.24 0.68
N GLU A 61 8.07 4.29 0.45
CA GLU A 61 8.40 5.66 0.85
C GLU A 61 8.58 5.80 2.37
N ILE A 62 7.75 5.11 3.17
CA ILE A 62 7.90 5.07 4.63
C ILE A 62 9.26 4.50 5.02
N VAL A 63 9.64 3.35 4.46
CA VAL A 63 10.93 2.71 4.78
C VAL A 63 12.10 3.61 4.40
N GLU A 64 12.04 4.25 3.22
CA GLU A 64 13.09 5.16 2.76
C GLU A 64 13.18 6.43 3.63
N MET A 65 12.05 6.99 4.04
CA MET A 65 12.02 8.14 4.95
C MET A 65 12.59 7.78 6.33
N ARG A 66 12.24 6.60 6.86
CA ARG A 66 12.78 6.10 8.13
C ARG A 66 14.30 5.91 8.07
N LYS A 67 14.83 5.33 6.99
CA LYS A 67 16.28 5.22 6.78
C LYS A 67 16.97 6.58 6.79
N GLU A 68 16.40 7.56 6.08
CA GLU A 68 16.97 8.90 5.98
C GLU A 68 16.93 9.67 7.31
N LEU A 69 15.87 9.50 8.09
CA LEU A 69 15.78 10.06 9.45
C LEU A 69 16.82 9.46 10.41
N CYS A 70 17.14 8.18 10.23
CA CYS A 70 18.15 7.47 11.02
C CYS A 70 19.57 7.54 10.44
N ASN A 71 19.80 8.23 9.31
CA ASN A 71 21.06 8.19 8.56
C ASN A 71 21.55 6.75 8.29
N GLY A 72 20.62 5.81 8.06
CA GLY A 72 20.93 4.40 7.84
C GLY A 72 21.37 3.61 9.09
N ASN A 73 21.36 4.20 10.29
CA ASN A 73 21.72 3.51 11.53
C ASN A 73 20.63 2.47 11.91
N SER A 74 21.02 1.20 12.02
CA SER A 74 20.12 0.08 12.34
C SER A 74 19.53 0.16 13.75
N ASP A 75 20.29 0.66 14.71
CA ASP A 75 19.84 0.79 16.10
C ASP A 75 18.71 1.80 16.16
N CYS A 76 18.83 2.92 15.45
CA CYS A 76 17.75 3.91 15.33
C CYS A 76 16.50 3.33 14.63
N MET A 77 16.66 2.47 13.62
CA MET A 77 15.53 1.86 12.91
C MET A 77 14.78 0.82 13.75
N ASN A 78 15.48 0.12 14.63
CA ASN A 78 14.96 -0.95 15.46
C ASN A 78 14.63 -0.52 16.90
N ASN A 79 14.96 0.72 17.27
CA ASN A 79 14.75 1.22 18.62
C ASN A 79 13.25 1.36 18.93
N ASP A 80 12.78 0.55 19.87
CA ASP A 80 11.43 0.60 20.42
C ASP A 80 11.30 1.53 21.64
N ASP A 81 12.40 2.10 22.14
CA ASP A 81 12.40 2.98 23.32
C ASP A 81 11.54 4.25 23.10
N ALA A 82 11.28 4.63 21.85
CA ALA A 82 10.37 5.72 21.51
C ALA A 82 8.90 5.44 21.94
N LEU A 83 8.51 4.17 22.10
CA LEU A 83 7.21 3.76 22.65
C LEU A 83 7.05 4.16 24.13
N ALA A 84 8.13 4.12 24.91
CA ALA A 84 8.07 4.31 26.36
C ALA A 84 8.03 5.79 26.78
N GLU A 85 8.64 6.69 25.99
CA GLU A 85 8.67 8.13 26.28
C GLU A 85 7.47 8.89 25.69
N ASN A 86 6.79 8.31 24.69
CA ASN A 86 5.70 8.97 24.00
C ASN A 86 4.34 8.32 24.29
N ASN A 87 3.54 8.96 25.14
CA ASN A 87 2.10 8.66 25.34
C ASN A 87 1.20 8.90 24.09
N LEU A 88 1.75 8.80 22.87
CA LEU A 88 0.97 8.90 21.64
C LEU A 88 0.21 7.59 21.42
N LYS A 89 -1.11 7.69 21.33
CA LYS A 89 -1.96 6.57 20.93
C LYS A 89 -2.11 6.63 19.41
N LEU A 90 -1.41 5.74 18.72
CA LEU A 90 -1.46 5.65 17.25
C LEU A 90 -2.50 4.62 16.81
N PRO A 91 -3.11 4.79 15.63
CA PRO A 91 -4.07 3.82 15.11
C PRO A 91 -3.41 2.45 14.88
N GLU A 92 -3.98 1.42 15.49
CA GLU A 92 -3.56 0.03 15.34
C GLU A 92 -4.78 -0.83 14.97
N ILE A 93 -4.62 -1.76 14.03
CA ILE A 93 -5.65 -2.73 13.67
C ILE A 93 -5.56 -3.93 14.64
N GLN A 94 -6.63 -4.14 15.41
CA GLN A 94 -6.74 -5.21 16.39
C GLN A 94 -7.51 -6.41 15.82
N ARG A 95 -7.48 -7.54 16.53
CA ARG A 95 -8.13 -8.78 16.07
C ARG A 95 -9.64 -8.64 15.86
N ASN A 96 -10.31 -7.83 16.68
CA ASN A 96 -11.75 -7.56 16.60
C ASN A 96 -12.13 -6.50 15.55
N ASP A 97 -11.16 -5.86 14.89
CA ASP A 97 -11.42 -4.88 13.83
C ASP A 97 -11.75 -5.53 12.47
N GLY A 98 -11.87 -6.87 12.43
CA GLY A 98 -12.37 -7.57 11.24
C GLY A 98 -11.42 -7.59 10.04
N CYS A 99 -10.16 -7.16 10.18
CA CYS A 99 -9.20 -7.11 9.07
C CYS A 99 -8.35 -8.38 8.91
N TYR A 100 -8.33 -9.24 9.92
CA TYR A 100 -7.60 -10.50 9.89
C TYR A 100 -8.44 -11.62 9.28
N GLN A 101 -7.78 -12.60 8.65
CA GLN A 101 -8.43 -13.74 8.02
C GLN A 101 -9.41 -14.47 8.94
N THR A 102 -9.01 -14.67 10.20
CA THR A 102 -9.93 -15.18 11.23
C THR A 102 -10.77 -14.03 11.77
N GLY A 103 -12.08 -14.14 11.62
CA GLY A 103 -13.00 -13.08 12.03
C GLY A 103 -13.09 -11.92 11.03
N TYR A 104 -12.72 -12.14 9.77
CA TYR A 104 -12.80 -11.13 8.72
C TYR A 104 -14.21 -10.57 8.59
N ASN A 105 -14.32 -9.25 8.60
CA ASN A 105 -15.55 -8.50 8.35
C ASN A 105 -15.19 -7.24 7.56
N GLN A 106 -15.58 -7.23 6.28
CA GLN A 106 -15.23 -6.16 5.36
C GLN A 106 -15.76 -4.79 5.84
N GLU A 107 -16.99 -4.69 6.35
CA GLU A 107 -17.55 -3.41 6.79
C GLU A 107 -16.79 -2.85 7.99
N ILE A 108 -16.54 -3.67 9.01
CA ILE A 108 -15.80 -3.25 10.21
C ILE A 108 -14.35 -2.90 9.85
N CYS A 109 -13.73 -3.71 8.99
CA CYS A 109 -12.36 -3.47 8.57
C CYS A 109 -12.21 -2.18 7.76
N LEU A 110 -13.12 -1.91 6.81
CA LEU A 110 -13.10 -0.68 6.02
C LEU A 110 -13.28 0.56 6.91
N LEU A 111 -14.17 0.49 7.91
CA LEU A 111 -14.34 1.58 8.89
C LEU A 111 -13.06 1.81 9.71
N LYS A 112 -12.40 0.72 10.14
CA LYS A 112 -11.14 0.81 10.87
C LYS A 112 -10.03 1.42 10.03
N ILE A 113 -9.87 0.95 8.79
CA ILE A 113 -8.87 1.45 7.84
C ILE A 113 -9.09 2.94 7.58
N SER A 114 -10.33 3.32 7.25
CA SER A 114 -10.68 4.70 6.93
C SER A 114 -10.42 5.66 8.09
N SER A 115 -10.84 5.29 9.30
CA SER A 115 -10.62 6.10 10.51
C SER A 115 -9.13 6.23 10.84
N GLY A 116 -8.38 5.11 10.79
CA GLY A 116 -6.95 5.12 11.08
C GLY A 116 -6.13 5.92 10.05
N LEU A 117 -6.46 5.83 8.75
CA LEU A 117 -5.78 6.63 7.73
C LEU A 117 -6.01 8.13 7.93
N LEU A 118 -7.20 8.57 8.33
CA LEU A 118 -7.48 9.98 8.64
C LEU A 118 -6.62 10.49 9.80
N GLU A 119 -6.45 9.68 10.84
CA GLU A 119 -5.55 10.01 11.96
C GLU A 119 -4.10 10.09 11.49
N TYR A 120 -3.63 9.12 10.69
CA TYR A 120 -2.29 9.15 10.11
C TYR A 120 -2.03 10.32 9.17
N HIS A 121 -3.02 10.75 8.39
CA HIS A 121 -2.90 11.92 7.54
C HIS A 121 -2.60 13.19 8.36
N SER A 122 -3.21 13.33 9.54
CA SER A 122 -2.91 14.45 10.45
C SER A 122 -1.46 14.40 10.97
N TYR A 123 -0.95 13.20 11.30
CA TYR A 123 0.46 13.03 11.67
C TYR A 123 1.42 13.38 10.52
N LEU A 124 1.11 12.96 9.30
CA LEU A 124 1.92 13.25 8.12
C LEU A 124 1.92 14.73 7.74
N GLU A 125 0.79 15.42 7.92
CA GLU A 125 0.70 16.87 7.74
C GLU A 125 1.60 17.61 8.73
N TYR A 126 1.57 17.24 10.01
CA TYR A 126 2.50 17.78 11.01
C TYR A 126 3.95 17.57 10.58
N MET A 127 4.30 16.35 10.16
CA MET A 127 5.67 16.02 9.74
C MET A 127 6.14 16.88 8.57
N LYS A 128 5.32 17.00 7.53
CA LYS A 128 5.59 17.85 6.36
C LYS A 128 5.91 19.29 6.78
N ASN A 129 5.13 19.85 7.71
CA ASN A 129 5.27 21.25 8.11
C ASN A 129 6.53 21.50 8.95
N ASN A 130 7.00 20.49 9.68
CA ASN A 130 8.05 20.69 10.67
C ASN A 130 9.41 20.10 10.25
N LEU A 131 9.49 19.20 9.28
CA LEU A 131 10.75 18.59 8.83
C LEU A 131 11.65 19.59 8.07
N LYS A 132 12.96 19.31 8.01
CA LYS A 132 13.92 20.07 7.18
C LYS A 132 13.61 19.91 5.69
N ASP A 133 13.95 20.90 4.88
CA ASP A 133 13.52 20.98 3.47
C ASP A 133 13.87 19.74 2.64
N ASN A 134 15.05 19.15 2.86
CA ASN A 134 15.46 17.92 2.16
C ASN A 134 14.56 16.70 2.43
N LYS A 135 13.83 16.69 3.56
CA LYS A 135 12.88 15.63 3.96
C LYS A 135 11.42 15.98 3.66
N LYS A 136 11.13 17.23 3.30
CA LYS A 136 9.76 17.70 3.05
C LYS A 136 9.15 17.06 1.81
N ASP A 137 9.94 16.80 0.77
CA ASP A 137 9.40 16.23 -0.48
C ASP A 137 8.85 14.82 -0.28
N LYS A 138 9.57 13.96 0.46
CA LYS A 138 9.07 12.64 0.85
C LYS A 138 7.83 12.73 1.75
N ALA A 139 7.84 13.66 2.71
CA ALA A 139 6.67 13.88 3.56
C ALA A 139 5.44 14.34 2.75
N ARG A 140 5.62 15.16 1.70
CA ARG A 140 4.56 15.58 0.78
C ARG A 140 4.02 14.40 -0.05
N VAL A 141 4.90 13.53 -0.55
CA VAL A 141 4.50 12.32 -1.27
C VAL A 141 3.67 11.41 -0.36
N LEU A 142 4.19 11.09 0.83
CA LEU A 142 3.47 10.28 1.81
C LEU A 142 2.11 10.85 2.19
N GLN A 143 2.03 12.16 2.43
CA GLN A 143 0.76 12.81 2.75
C GLN A 143 -0.25 12.65 1.60
N ARG A 144 0.15 13.01 0.38
CA ARG A 144 -0.72 12.97 -0.82
C ARG A 144 -1.20 11.55 -1.14
N ASP A 145 -0.32 10.57 -1.04
CA ASP A 145 -0.67 9.19 -1.36
C ASP A 145 -1.56 8.58 -0.27
N THR A 146 -1.34 8.96 0.99
CA THR A 146 -2.24 8.62 2.09
C THR A 146 -3.62 9.29 1.92
N GLU A 147 -3.67 10.54 1.48
CA GLU A 147 -4.92 11.24 1.13
C GLU A 147 -5.66 10.52 -0.01
N THR A 148 -4.93 10.03 -1.01
CA THR A 148 -5.49 9.21 -2.09
C THR A 148 -6.07 7.90 -1.55
N LEU A 149 -5.36 7.21 -0.64
CA LEU A 149 -5.88 6.01 0.02
C LEU A 149 -7.15 6.30 0.84
N ILE A 150 -7.17 7.40 1.60
CA ILE A 150 -8.37 7.85 2.33
C ILE A 150 -9.53 8.02 1.37
N HIS A 151 -9.30 8.71 0.24
CA HIS A 151 -10.33 8.92 -0.76
C HIS A 151 -10.89 7.59 -1.24
N ILE A 152 -10.03 6.65 -1.64
CA ILE A 152 -10.37 5.29 -2.10
C ILE A 152 -11.20 4.53 -1.06
N PHE A 153 -10.70 4.38 0.17
CA PHE A 153 -11.38 3.57 1.19
C PHE A 153 -12.70 4.19 1.65
N ASN A 154 -12.77 5.52 1.75
CA ASN A 154 -14.03 6.22 2.01
C ASN A 154 -15.04 6.02 0.86
N GLN A 155 -14.60 5.65 -0.35
CA GLN A 155 -15.55 5.32 -1.41
C GLN A 155 -16.27 4.00 -1.18
N GLU A 156 -15.60 3.06 -0.51
CA GLU A 156 -16.09 1.71 -0.27
C GLU A 156 -16.92 1.60 1.02
N VAL A 157 -16.78 2.57 1.94
CA VAL A 157 -17.58 2.64 3.17
C VAL A 157 -19.03 2.98 2.85
N LYS A 158 -19.95 2.09 3.25
CA LYS A 158 -21.41 2.26 3.03
C LYS A 158 -22.01 3.44 3.82
N ASP A 159 -21.52 3.67 5.03
CA ASP A 159 -22.00 4.75 5.90
C ASP A 159 -20.82 5.53 6.49
N LEU A 160 -20.54 6.69 5.89
CA LEU A 160 -19.44 7.57 6.28
C LEU A 160 -19.58 8.12 7.71
N HIS A 161 -20.79 8.17 8.29
CA HIS A 161 -21.00 8.68 9.65
C HIS A 161 -20.43 7.76 10.73
N LYS A 162 -20.15 6.50 10.38
CA LYS A 162 -19.50 5.54 11.29
C LYS A 162 -17.97 5.68 11.31
N ILE A 163 -17.40 6.49 10.41
CA ILE A 163 -15.96 6.78 10.43
C ILE A 163 -15.68 7.67 11.64
N VAL A 164 -14.75 7.24 12.48
CA VAL A 164 -14.29 8.03 13.61
C VAL A 164 -13.32 9.08 13.06
N LEU A 165 -13.71 10.35 13.17
CA LEU A 165 -12.85 11.46 12.76
C LEU A 165 -11.76 11.72 13.82
N PRO A 166 -10.55 12.14 13.40
CA PRO A 166 -9.52 12.53 14.34
C PRO A 166 -10.03 13.65 15.25
N THR A 167 -9.86 13.51 16.57
CA THR A 167 -10.24 14.59 17.47
C THR A 167 -9.24 15.74 17.32
N PRO A 168 -9.68 17.02 17.29
CA PRO A 168 -8.79 18.18 17.25
C PRO A 168 -7.75 18.19 18.37
N ILE A 169 -8.12 17.60 19.52
CA ILE A 169 -7.28 17.48 20.72
C ILE A 169 -6.03 16.64 20.44
N SER A 170 -6.16 15.54 19.67
CA SER A 170 -5.03 14.68 19.31
C SER A 170 -3.97 15.45 18.50
N ASN A 171 -4.41 16.34 17.60
CA ASN A 171 -3.54 17.14 16.73
C ASN A 171 -2.85 18.27 17.51
N ALA A 172 -3.56 18.92 18.43
CA ALA A 172 -2.99 19.96 19.30
C ALA A 172 -1.95 19.36 20.27
N LEU A 173 -2.27 18.25 20.94
CA LEU A 173 -1.34 17.57 21.86
C LEU A 173 -0.09 17.06 21.16
N LEU A 174 -0.23 16.56 19.93
CA LEU A 174 0.89 16.17 19.09
C LEU A 174 1.77 17.39 18.75
N THR A 175 1.16 18.51 18.39
CA THR A 175 1.85 19.75 18.00
C THR A 175 2.65 20.32 19.17
N ASP A 176 1.99 20.54 20.32
CA ASP A 176 2.63 21.03 21.55
C ASP A 176 3.77 20.10 22.00
N LYS A 177 3.53 18.79 21.93
CA LYS A 177 4.53 17.80 22.34
C LYS A 177 5.72 17.81 21.40
N LEU A 178 5.53 17.84 20.09
CA LEU A 178 6.63 17.80 19.13
C LEU A 178 7.40 19.12 19.02
N GLU A 179 6.77 20.27 19.25
CA GLU A 179 7.43 21.59 19.28
C GLU A 179 8.29 21.79 20.52
N SER A 180 7.89 21.24 21.67
CA SER A 180 8.67 21.29 22.92
C SER A 180 9.89 20.35 22.94
N GLN A 181 10.01 19.44 21.97
CA GLN A 181 11.01 18.38 21.96
C GLN A 181 12.34 18.82 21.33
N LYS A 182 13.45 18.36 21.92
CA LYS A 182 14.77 18.43 21.28
C LYS A 182 14.74 17.62 19.96
N GLU A 183 15.55 18.03 18.97
CA GLU A 183 15.63 17.42 17.63
C GLU A 183 15.70 15.87 17.65
N TRP A 184 16.45 15.30 18.60
CA TRP A 184 16.57 13.86 18.79
C TRP A 184 15.25 13.19 19.19
N LEU A 185 14.56 13.74 20.19
CA LEU A 185 13.29 13.20 20.67
C LEU A 185 12.19 13.36 19.60
N ARG A 186 12.22 14.47 18.87
CA ARG A 186 11.37 14.70 17.71
C ARG A 186 11.60 13.66 16.60
N THR A 187 12.87 13.35 16.30
CA THR A 187 13.23 12.30 15.33
C THR A 187 12.71 10.93 15.78
N LYS A 188 12.87 10.57 17.07
CA LYS A 188 12.30 9.34 17.64
C LYS A 188 10.78 9.28 17.50
N THR A 189 10.08 10.37 17.79
CA THR A 189 8.62 10.42 17.67
C THR A 189 8.16 10.23 16.22
N ILE A 190 8.86 10.86 15.26
CA ILE A 190 8.59 10.66 13.83
C ILE A 190 8.86 9.21 13.40
N GLN A 191 9.96 8.61 13.85
CA GLN A 191 10.25 7.19 13.61
C GLN A 191 9.12 6.29 14.11
N PHE A 192 8.61 6.58 15.31
CA PHE A 192 7.53 5.82 15.92
C PHE A 192 6.23 5.90 15.11
N ILE A 193 5.84 7.11 14.69
CA ILE A 193 4.68 7.34 13.81
C ILE A 193 4.81 6.55 12.51
N LEU A 194 5.96 6.67 11.83
CA LEU A 194 6.21 5.99 10.55
C LEU A 194 6.21 4.47 10.70
N LYS A 195 6.81 3.93 11.77
CA LYS A 195 6.79 2.49 12.06
C LYS A 195 5.35 1.99 12.28
N SER A 196 4.56 2.73 13.04
CA SER A 196 3.17 2.36 13.30
C SER A 196 2.31 2.41 12.03
N LEU A 197 2.49 3.43 11.19
CA LEU A 197 1.83 3.53 9.88
C LEU A 197 2.23 2.38 8.96
N GLU A 198 3.52 2.01 8.94
CA GLU A 198 4.02 0.86 8.17
C GLU A 198 3.29 -0.43 8.55
N GLU A 199 3.18 -0.73 9.86
CA GLU A 199 2.49 -1.92 10.35
C GLU A 199 0.98 -1.89 10.03
N PHE A 200 0.35 -0.72 10.20
CA PHE A 200 -1.05 -0.50 9.83
C PHE A 200 -1.30 -0.78 8.35
N LEU A 201 -0.45 -0.26 7.45
CA LEU A 201 -0.57 -0.44 6.01
C LEU A 201 -0.25 -1.88 5.56
N LYS A 202 0.67 -2.59 6.23
CA LYS A 202 0.91 -4.02 5.97
C LYS A 202 -0.33 -4.85 6.23
N VAL A 203 -1.06 -4.58 7.32
CA VAL A 203 -2.32 -5.27 7.62
C VAL A 203 -3.41 -4.87 6.62
N THR A 204 -3.50 -3.58 6.29
CA THR A 204 -4.42 -3.06 5.26
C THR A 204 -4.19 -3.72 3.90
N LEU A 205 -2.95 -3.85 3.44
CA LEU A 205 -2.62 -4.53 2.18
C LEU A 205 -3.01 -6.01 2.18
N ARG A 206 -2.97 -6.66 3.35
CA ARG A 206 -3.40 -8.06 3.49
C ARG A 206 -4.92 -8.18 3.47
N SER A 207 -5.66 -7.20 4.00
CA SER A 207 -7.12 -7.23 4.00
C SER A 207 -7.72 -6.95 2.62
N THR A 208 -7.09 -6.11 1.79
CA THR A 208 -7.53 -5.86 0.40
C THR A 208 -7.37 -7.06 -0.53
N ARG A 209 -6.64 -8.10 -0.10
CA ARG A 209 -6.49 -9.36 -0.83
C ARG A 209 -7.53 -10.41 -0.44
N GLN A 210 -8.36 -10.12 0.57
CA GLN A 210 -9.41 -11.02 1.07
C GLN A 210 -10.77 -10.76 0.41
N THR A 211 -10.90 -9.63 -0.29
CA THR A 211 -12.04 -9.23 -1.13
C THR A 211 -11.88 -9.72 -2.56
#